data_AF-A0A4P9J0L7-F1
#
_entry.id   AF-A0A4P9J0L7-F1
#
_cell.length_a   1.000
_cell.length_b   1.000
_cell.length_c   1.000
_cell.angle_alpha   90.00
_cell.angle_beta   90.00
_cell.angle_gamma   90.00
#
_symmetry.space_group_name_H-M   'P 1'
#
loop_
_entity.id
_entity.type
_entity.pdbx_description
1 polymer ?
#
loop_
_entity_poly.entity_id
_entity_poly.type
_entity_poly.pdbx_seq_one_letter_code
_entity_poly.pdbx_strand_id
1 'polypeptide(L)'
;MKLFFGSIIIVIAGFSVNKYVFSNKAYDGVTTVTDIIPTYPVDMYDFKKTMQDYAHHLCYKNEDTLISQHVSVSECISKLDDKKTECEKKVFRLAPLNLESEVEVLDYSRQYTQCTLPYKYILG
;
A
#
# COMPACT_ATOMS: atom_id res chain seq x y z
N MET A 1 32.20 47.22 3.35
CA MET A 1 32.20 45.99 4.19
C MET A 1 30.81 45.88 4.80
N LYS A 2 30.00 44.83 4.63
CA LYS A 2 30.23 43.42 4.30
C LYS A 2 29.11 42.90 3.38
N LEU A 3 29.50 42.03 2.46
CA LEU A 3 28.66 41.21 1.59
C LEU A 3 27.71 40.31 2.38
N PHE A 4 26.45 40.22 1.95
CA PHE A 4 25.63 39.02 2.09
C PHE A 4 24.82 38.79 0.81
N PHE A 5 25.54 38.62 -0.31
CA PHE A 5 25.07 37.77 -1.40
C PHE A 5 25.70 36.40 -1.18
N GLY A 6 24.88 35.36 -1.02
CA GLY A 6 25.37 33.99 -1.01
C GLY A 6 24.39 33.02 -0.36
N SER A 7 23.66 32.29 -1.23
CA SER A 7 23.05 30.97 -0.97
C SER A 7 21.84 30.95 -0.04
N ILE A 8 20.57 30.84 -0.49
CA ILE A 8 19.99 29.87 -1.44
C ILE A 8 20.87 28.61 -1.59
N ILE A 9 21.04 27.89 -0.48
CA ILE A 9 21.30 26.45 -0.53
C ILE A 9 20.12 25.78 0.16
N ILE A 10 19.13 25.46 -0.68
CA ILE A 10 18.47 24.16 -0.77
C ILE A 10 18.86 23.23 0.38
N VAL A 11 18.09 23.23 1.46
CA VAL A 11 17.99 22.07 2.35
C VAL A 11 16.76 21.28 1.89
N ILE A 12 16.85 20.75 0.67
CA ILE A 12 16.22 19.48 0.31
C ILE A 12 17.12 18.42 0.97
N ALA A 13 17.17 18.43 2.31
CA ALA A 13 17.80 17.35 3.05
C ALA A 13 16.77 16.23 3.10
N GLY A 14 16.89 15.37 2.10
CA GLY A 14 16.53 13.97 2.23
C GLY A 14 15.05 13.71 2.40
N PHE A 15 14.33 13.77 1.28
CA PHE A 15 13.45 12.65 0.90
C PHE A 15 14.31 11.37 0.72
N SER A 16 15.04 10.98 1.76
CA SER A 16 15.44 9.61 1.99
C SER A 16 14.43 9.11 3.01
N VAL A 17 13.17 8.97 2.57
CA VAL A 17 12.22 8.09 3.23
C VAL A 17 12.92 6.75 3.27
N ASN A 18 13.46 6.46 4.45
CA ASN A 18 14.09 5.21 4.77
C ASN A 18 13.13 4.12 4.29
N LYS A 19 13.55 3.30 3.32
CA LYS A 19 12.81 2.14 2.80
C LYS A 19 12.25 1.27 3.95
N TYR A 20 12.88 1.34 5.12
CA TYR A 20 12.53 0.63 6.35
C TYR A 20 11.59 1.36 7.33
N VAL A 21 11.28 2.65 7.15
CA VAL A 21 10.34 3.36 8.04
C VAL A 21 8.90 3.21 7.58
N PHE A 22 8.67 3.06 6.26
CA PHE A 22 7.34 2.72 5.72
C PHE A 22 7.11 1.21 5.55
N SER A 23 8.19 0.41 5.48
CA SER A 23 8.09 -1.03 5.76
C SER A 23 7.93 -1.23 7.26
N ASN A 24 6.76 -0.86 7.78
CA ASN A 24 6.36 -1.13 9.16
C ASN A 24 6.75 -2.57 9.49
N LYS A 25 7.55 -2.79 10.54
CA LYS A 25 7.98 -4.14 10.98
C LYS A 25 6.80 -5.12 11.15
N ALA A 26 5.58 -4.60 11.30
CA ALA A 26 4.33 -5.36 11.31
C ALA A 26 4.05 -6.14 10.01
N TYR A 27 4.62 -5.71 8.88
CA TYR A 27 4.42 -6.34 7.57
C TYR A 27 5.62 -7.16 7.10
N ASP A 28 6.71 -7.16 7.88
CA ASP A 28 7.90 -7.97 7.58
C ASP A 28 7.56 -9.45 7.82
N GLY A 29 7.48 -10.24 6.75
CA GLY A 29 7.03 -11.64 6.77
C GLY A 29 5.55 -11.87 6.40
N VAL A 30 4.77 -10.82 6.14
CA VAL A 30 3.38 -10.95 5.69
C VAL A 30 3.34 -11.51 4.27
N THR A 31 2.66 -12.64 4.11
CA THR A 31 2.41 -13.30 2.82
C THR A 31 0.98 -13.13 2.36
N THR A 32 0.05 -12.97 3.30
CA THR A 32 -1.38 -12.80 3.05
C THR A 32 -1.98 -11.76 4.00
N VAL A 33 -3.13 -11.18 3.64
CA VAL A 33 -3.80 -10.17 4.50
C VAL A 33 -4.17 -10.73 5.88
N THR A 34 -4.41 -12.03 5.99
CA THR A 34 -4.83 -12.70 7.22
C THR A 34 -3.71 -12.79 8.25
N ASP A 35 -2.45 -12.68 7.82
CA ASP A 35 -1.30 -12.54 8.74
C ASP A 35 -1.38 -11.22 9.54
N ILE A 36 -2.08 -10.20 9.01
CA ILE A 36 -2.27 -8.88 9.66
C ILE A 36 -3.58 -8.83 10.45
N ILE A 37 -4.57 -9.65 10.08
CA ILE A 37 -5.92 -9.65 10.64
C ILE A 37 -6.18 -11.01 11.32
N PRO A 38 -5.71 -11.21 12.57
CA PRO A 38 -5.80 -12.49 13.26
C PRO A 38 -7.12 -12.71 14.02
N THR A 39 -7.96 -11.68 14.12
CA THR A 39 -9.17 -11.66 14.95
C THR A 39 -10.37 -11.13 14.19
N TYR A 40 -11.51 -11.79 14.37
CA TYR A 40 -12.80 -11.46 13.78
C TYR A 40 -13.85 -11.22 14.88
N PRO A 41 -14.87 -10.38 14.66
CA PRO A 41 -15.14 -9.62 13.43
C PRO A 41 -14.20 -8.43 13.21
N VAL A 42 -14.08 -8.01 11.95
CA VAL A 42 -13.25 -6.87 11.53
C VAL A 42 -14.15 -5.79 10.94
N ASP A 43 -14.09 -4.59 11.50
CA ASP A 43 -14.84 -3.46 10.97
C ASP A 43 -14.35 -3.07 9.56
N MET A 44 -15.30 -2.75 8.67
CA MET A 44 -15.02 -2.45 7.27
C MET A 44 -14.13 -1.19 7.08
N TYR A 45 -14.18 -0.22 7.99
CA TYR A 45 -13.28 0.94 7.97
C TYR A 45 -11.84 0.52 8.26
N ASP A 46 -11.64 -0.27 9.33
CA ASP A 46 -10.31 -0.78 9.69
C ASP A 46 -9.76 -1.74 8.63
N PHE A 47 -10.65 -2.55 8.03
CA PHE A 47 -10.29 -3.42 6.92
C PHE A 47 -9.80 -2.63 5.70
N LYS A 48 -10.51 -1.56 5.29
CA LYS A 48 -10.09 -0.70 4.16
C LYS A 48 -8.73 -0.08 4.40
N LYS A 49 -8.48 0.43 5.62
CA LYS A 49 -7.19 1.00 5.99
C LYS A 49 -6.08 -0.05 5.91
N THR A 50 -6.33 -1.23 6.48
CA THR A 50 -5.40 -2.36 6.44
C THR A 50 -5.09 -2.78 4.99
N MET A 51 -6.10 -2.81 4.12
CA MET A 51 -5.91 -3.15 2.71
C MET A 51 -5.09 -2.11 1.94
N GLN A 52 -5.24 -0.83 2.26
CA GLN A 52 -4.41 0.21 1.66
C GLN A 52 -2.95 0.05 2.09
N ASP A 53 -2.71 -0.10 3.39
CA ASP A 53 -1.37 -0.28 3.95
C ASP A 53 -0.71 -1.56 3.39
N TYR A 54 -1.48 -2.65 3.29
CA TYR A 54 -1.05 -3.89 2.67
C TYR A 54 -0.69 -3.72 1.18
N ALA A 55 -1.51 -3.01 0.41
CA ALA A 55 -1.23 -2.74 -0.99
C ALA A 55 0.05 -1.91 -1.18
N HIS A 56 0.28 -0.91 -0.33
CA HIS A 56 1.53 -0.15 -0.32
C HIS A 56 2.72 -1.05 0.03
N HIS A 57 2.59 -1.90 1.05
CA HIS A 57 3.61 -2.88 1.40
C HIS A 57 3.98 -3.80 0.23
N LEU A 58 2.99 -4.26 -0.55
CA LEU A 58 3.25 -5.09 -1.74
C LEU A 58 4.12 -4.38 -2.79
N CYS A 59 3.98 -3.06 -2.96
CA CYS A 59 4.87 -2.30 -3.86
C CYS A 59 6.32 -2.29 -3.33
N TYR A 60 6.54 -2.15 -2.03
CA TYR A 60 7.87 -2.18 -1.44
C TYR A 60 8.49 -3.58 -1.48
N LYS A 61 7.70 -4.60 -1.14
CA LYS A 61 8.16 -6.00 -1.07
C LYS A 61 8.60 -6.52 -2.44
N ASN A 62 7.94 -6.09 -3.51
CA ASN A 62 8.20 -6.56 -4.87
C ASN A 62 8.99 -5.55 -5.70
N GLU A 63 9.82 -4.71 -5.07
CA GLU A 63 10.62 -3.69 -5.75
C GLU A 63 11.46 -4.28 -6.89
N ASP A 64 12.14 -5.42 -6.68
CA ASP A 64 12.98 -6.05 -7.71
C ASP A 64 12.16 -6.45 -8.95
N THR A 65 10.96 -7.00 -8.74
CA THR A 65 10.01 -7.34 -9.80
C THR A 65 9.51 -6.08 -10.52
N LEU A 66 9.20 -5.01 -9.79
CA LEU A 66 8.77 -3.73 -10.37
C LEU A 66 9.89 -3.10 -11.22
N ILE A 67 11.13 -3.09 -10.71
CA ILE A 67 12.30 -2.59 -11.44
C ILE A 67 12.51 -3.36 -12.74
N SER A 68 12.33 -4.69 -12.73
CA SER A 68 12.42 -5.52 -13.95
C SER A 68 11.37 -5.15 -15.02
N GLN A 69 10.27 -4.52 -14.60
CA GLN A 69 9.18 -4.04 -15.45
C GLN A 69 9.30 -2.54 -15.76
N HIS A 70 10.41 -1.89 -15.40
CA HIS A 70 10.62 -0.45 -15.52
C HIS A 70 9.62 0.40 -14.72
N VAL A 71 9.12 -0.12 -13.60
CA VAL A 71 8.19 0.57 -12.70
C VAL A 71 8.90 0.90 -11.40
N SER A 72 8.82 2.15 -10.96
CA SER A 72 9.33 2.54 -9.64
C SER A 72 8.32 2.19 -8.54
N VAL A 73 8.79 1.97 -7.30
CA VAL A 73 7.91 1.78 -6.14
C VAL A 73 6.97 2.97 -5.96
N SER A 74 7.46 4.20 -6.17
CA SER A 74 6.63 5.41 -6.12
C SER A 74 5.53 5.43 -7.18
N GLU A 75 5.82 4.94 -8.39
CA GLU A 75 4.81 4.83 -9.44
C GLU A 75 3.77 3.75 -9.10
N CYS A 76 4.19 2.63 -8.52
CA CYS A 76 3.27 1.59 -8.02
C CYS A 76 2.30 2.16 -6.97
N ILE A 77 2.82 2.88 -5.97
CA ILE A 77 2.03 3.53 -4.91
C ILE A 77 1.07 4.57 -5.50
N SER A 78 1.57 5.44 -6.39
CA SER A 78 0.72 6.46 -7.03
C SER A 78 -0.46 5.84 -7.78
N LYS A 79 -0.23 4.76 -8.54
CA LYS A 79 -1.30 4.07 -9.27
C LYS A 79 -2.30 3.39 -8.33
N LEU A 80 -1.84 2.84 -7.21
CA LEU A 80 -2.72 2.29 -6.18
C LEU A 80 -3.63 3.38 -5.59
N ASP A 81 -3.05 4.52 -5.23
CA ASP A 81 -3.79 5.64 -4.63
C ASP A 81 -4.80 6.25 -5.62
N ASP A 82 -4.45 6.36 -6.90
CA ASP A 82 -5.36 6.80 -7.96
C ASP A 82 -6.58 5.87 -8.11
N LYS A 83 -6.38 4.55 -7.92
CA LYS A 83 -7.46 3.55 -8.03
C LYS A 83 -8.23 3.32 -6.74
N LYS A 84 -7.72 3.77 -5.59
CA LYS A 84 -8.32 3.55 -4.27
C LYS A 84 -9.82 3.83 -4.23
N THR A 85 -10.22 5.07 -4.55
CA THR A 85 -11.62 5.50 -4.42
C THR A 85 -12.55 4.74 -5.37
N GLU A 86 -12.08 4.44 -6.59
CA GLU A 86 -12.84 3.67 -7.57
C GLU A 86 -13.06 2.24 -7.06
N CYS A 87 -11.99 1.60 -6.57
CA CYS A 87 -12.02 0.21 -6.12
C CYS A 87 -12.78 0.03 -4.81
N GLU A 88 -12.66 0.96 -3.86
CA GLU A 88 -13.48 0.92 -2.65
C GLU A 88 -14.97 0.99 -2.97
N LYS A 89 -15.37 1.86 -3.90
CA LYS A 89 -16.76 1.94 -4.37
C LYS A 89 -17.19 0.70 -5.14
N LYS A 90 -16.28 0.06 -5.88
CA LYS A 90 -16.62 -1.12 -6.66
C LYS A 90 -16.76 -2.37 -5.79
N VAL A 91 -15.81 -2.58 -4.88
CA VAL A 91 -15.67 -3.81 -4.09
C VAL A 91 -16.50 -3.73 -2.80
N PHE A 92 -16.51 -2.59 -2.11
CA PHE A 92 -17.10 -2.48 -0.77
C PHE A 92 -18.49 -1.85 -0.73
N ARG A 93 -19.10 -1.50 -1.87
CA ARG A 93 -20.40 -0.81 -1.89
C ARG A 93 -21.53 -1.60 -1.24
N LEU A 94 -21.51 -2.93 -1.35
CA LEU A 94 -22.50 -3.83 -0.76
C LEU A 94 -21.88 -4.79 0.26
N ALA A 95 -20.68 -4.47 0.74
CA ALA A 95 -20.03 -5.26 1.77
C ALA A 95 -20.73 -5.04 3.13
N PRO A 96 -20.73 -6.06 4.01
CA PRO A 96 -21.26 -5.90 5.36
C PRO A 96 -20.43 -4.88 6.15
N LEU A 97 -21.00 -4.38 7.25
CA LEU A 97 -20.30 -3.46 8.15
C LEU A 97 -19.08 -4.12 8.82
N ASN A 98 -19.19 -5.42 9.09
CA ASN A 98 -18.15 -6.24 9.67
C ASN A 98 -17.90 -7.47 8.80
N LEU A 99 -16.64 -7.89 8.71
CA LEU A 99 -16.23 -9.16 8.14
C LEU A 99 -16.10 -10.17 9.29
N GLU A 100 -16.91 -11.21 9.26
CA GLU A 100 -17.12 -12.14 10.38
C GLU A 100 -16.15 -13.33 10.32
N SER A 101 -15.45 -13.51 9.19
CA SER A 101 -14.58 -14.67 8.99
C SER A 101 -13.35 -14.38 8.13
N GLU A 102 -12.36 -15.26 8.28
CA GLU A 102 -11.16 -15.29 7.44
C GLU A 102 -11.50 -15.39 5.95
N VAL A 103 -12.51 -16.20 5.60
CA VAL A 103 -12.94 -16.39 4.21
C VAL A 103 -13.42 -15.08 3.60
N GLU A 104 -14.21 -14.30 4.34
CA GLU A 104 -14.68 -12.99 3.87
C GLU A 104 -13.53 -11.99 3.73
N VAL A 105 -12.61 -11.96 4.71
CA VAL A 105 -11.42 -11.11 4.66
C VAL A 105 -10.55 -11.43 3.45
N LEU A 106 -10.30 -12.72 3.17
CA LEU A 106 -9.52 -13.16 2.01
C LEU A 106 -10.22 -12.82 0.70
N ASP A 107 -11.53 -13.02 0.61
CA ASP A 107 -12.29 -12.75 -0.61
C ASP A 107 -12.30 -11.25 -0.94
N TYR A 108 -12.67 -10.42 0.03
CA TYR A 108 -12.68 -8.96 -0.14
C TYR A 108 -11.28 -8.38 -0.38
N SER A 109 -10.26 -8.94 0.27
CA SER A 109 -8.87 -8.56 0.04
C SER A 109 -8.44 -8.86 -1.39
N ARG A 110 -8.71 -10.08 -1.86
CA ARG A 110 -8.42 -10.48 -3.24
C ARG A 110 -9.12 -9.59 -4.26
N GLN A 111 -10.41 -9.32 -4.08
CA GLN A 111 -11.17 -8.46 -4.98
C GLN A 111 -10.61 -7.03 -5.00
N TYR A 112 -10.26 -6.47 -3.84
CA TYR A 112 -9.68 -5.14 -3.74
C TYR A 112 -8.30 -5.08 -4.41
N THR A 113 -7.41 -6.00 -4.09
CA THR A 113 -6.07 -6.09 -4.67
C THR A 113 -6.11 -6.28 -6.20
N GLN A 114 -7.02 -7.09 -6.72
CA GLN A 114 -7.22 -7.25 -8.17
C GLN A 114 -7.73 -5.98 -8.86
N CYS A 115 -8.48 -5.15 -8.14
CA CYS A 115 -8.98 -3.89 -8.66
C CYS A 115 -7.89 -2.81 -8.63
N THR A 116 -7.11 -2.73 -7.55
CA THR A 116 -6.14 -1.65 -7.33
C THR A 116 -4.81 -1.91 -8.02
N LEU A 117 -4.32 -3.15 -8.08
CA LEU A 117 -3.03 -3.45 -8.70
C LEU A 117 -3.11 -3.38 -10.23
N PRO A 118 -2.34 -2.49 -10.88
CA PRO A 118 -2.35 -2.35 -12.33
C PRO A 118 -1.55 -3.43 -13.07
N TYR A 119 -0.73 -4.20 -12.36
CA TYR A 119 0.16 -5.21 -12.96
C TYR A 119 -0.23 -6.60 -12.46
N LYS A 120 -0.74 -7.44 -13.37
CA LYS A 120 -1.17 -8.83 -13.11
C LYS A 120 -0.09 -9.75 -12.51
N TYR A 121 1.17 -9.31 -12.43
CA TYR A 121 2.34 -10.16 -12.12
C TYR A 121 3.26 -9.58 -11.03
N ILE A 122 2.80 -8.67 -10.16
CA ILE A 122 3.60 -8.26 -8.99
C ILE A 122 3.62 -9.36 -7.93
N LEU A 123 2.56 -10.17 -7.88
CA LEU A 123 2.45 -11.33 -6.99
C LEU A 123 2.99 -12.55 -7.73
N GLY A 124 4.31 -12.73 -7.66
CA GLY A 124 4.96 -14.00 -8.02
C GLY A 124 4.67 -15.08 -7.00
#